data_AF-A0A9P6A5S0-F1
#
_entry.id   AF-A0A9P6A5S0-F1
#
_cell.length_a   1.000
_cell.length_b   1.000
_cell.length_c   1.000
_cell.angle_alpha   90.00
_cell.angle_beta   90.00
_cell.angle_gamma   90.00
#
_symmetry.space_group_name_H-M   'P 1'
#
loop_
_entity.id
_entity.type
_entity.pdbx_description
1 polymer ?
#
loop_
_entity_poly.entity_id
_entity_poly.type
_entity_poly.pdbx_seq_one_letter_code
_entity_poly.pdbx_strand_id
1 'polypeptide(L)'
;MYLQDAGYNYINLDDCYAERNRSASGNIIEDQVRFSRGIVRYQYISANVHTNSVQQYSDSGWFTCAGYPGSFQNELRDARTFQDWGFDYLKYDNCAIPYDSIIREGIVGKYERMADALEELSATSGHHPFTFALSDTSGNRTRWGKQFGHSWRTTNDIAPHWDALANVMNFNSFITQATDFYGHNDLDILQLGNGDLTFDEAKSHFTAWALMKSPLLISANMSTVTNETLEILTNREILAINQDPVVGTSISPFRWGINPDWTSNSSFPAQYWSGQSQNGTVFMLLNTLNEPSDLTFNLTESPWIRAGRAYSVRDLWTHTDNGTAVRNFTAHAVPPHGVVALLLKDAGDEPAGLFPECSVWIQCTDKNGTRVGGNRPFDP
;
A
#
# COMPACT_ATOMS: atom_id res chain seq x y z
N MET A 1 19.45 -12.86 3.09
CA MET A 1 18.02 -13.24 3.06
C MET A 1 17.54 -13.04 1.64
N TYR A 2 16.82 -13.99 1.06
CA TYR A 2 16.26 -13.81 -0.29
C TYR A 2 14.94 -13.02 -0.19
N LEU A 3 14.56 -12.28 -1.23
CA LEU A 3 13.27 -11.56 -1.27
C LEU A 3 12.08 -12.52 -1.12
N GLN A 4 12.23 -13.75 -1.60
CA GLN A 4 11.21 -14.79 -1.42
C GLN A 4 10.96 -15.11 0.06
N ASP A 5 12.01 -15.14 0.89
CA ASP A 5 11.88 -15.31 2.34
C ASP A 5 11.14 -14.13 3.00
N ALA A 6 11.09 -12.97 2.33
CA ALA A 6 10.35 -11.79 2.77
C ALA A 6 8.88 -11.81 2.31
N GLY A 7 8.50 -12.75 1.43
CA GLY A 7 7.14 -12.90 0.91
C GLY A 7 6.94 -12.48 -0.54
N TYR A 8 7.98 -12.01 -1.25
CA TYR A 8 7.87 -11.69 -2.68
C TYR A 8 7.87 -12.98 -3.52
N ASN A 9 6.67 -13.45 -3.87
CA ASN A 9 6.43 -14.76 -4.47
C ASN A 9 5.72 -14.72 -5.84
N TYR A 10 5.44 -13.52 -6.36
CA TYR A 10 4.96 -13.29 -7.72
C TYR A 10 6.08 -12.74 -8.59
N ILE A 11 6.16 -13.25 -9.83
CA ILE A 11 6.95 -12.64 -10.90
C ILE A 11 5.95 -12.15 -11.94
N ASN A 12 6.04 -10.88 -12.30
CA ASN A 12 5.02 -10.24 -13.12
C ASN A 12 5.57 -9.89 -14.50
N LEU A 13 4.91 -10.39 -15.55
CA LEU A 13 5.16 -9.94 -16.92
C LEU A 13 4.15 -8.83 -17.24
N ASP A 14 4.69 -7.64 -17.51
CA ASP A 14 3.90 -6.50 -17.95
C ASP A 14 3.70 -6.53 -19.48
N ASP A 15 3.40 -5.40 -20.11
CA ASP A 15 3.17 -5.29 -21.54
C ASP A 15 4.37 -5.81 -22.40
N CYS A 16 4.14 -5.94 -23.70
CA CYS A 16 5.14 -6.35 -24.71
C CYS A 16 5.62 -7.81 -24.63
N TYR A 17 4.88 -8.72 -24.00
CA TYR A 17 5.22 -10.15 -24.00
C TYR A 17 4.78 -10.88 -25.29
N ALA A 18 3.85 -10.30 -26.05
CA ALA A 18 3.18 -10.95 -27.18
C ALA A 18 3.77 -10.56 -28.55
N GLU A 19 3.45 -11.31 -29.59
CA GLU A 19 3.50 -10.84 -30.97
C GLU A 19 2.45 -9.75 -31.20
N ARG A 20 2.69 -8.85 -32.16
CA ARG A 20 1.72 -7.77 -32.49
C ARG A 20 0.44 -8.26 -33.14
N ASN A 21 0.45 -9.46 -33.72
CA ASN A 21 -0.70 -10.05 -34.39
C ASN A 21 -1.15 -11.30 -33.64
N ARG A 22 -2.47 -11.45 -33.50
CA ARG A 22 -3.09 -12.71 -33.07
C ARG A 22 -2.85 -13.80 -34.12
N SER A 23 -2.90 -15.04 -33.68
CA SER A 23 -2.93 -16.22 -34.56
C SER A 23 -4.15 -16.21 -35.48
N ALA A 24 -4.14 -17.08 -36.50
CA ALA A 24 -5.29 -17.25 -37.40
C ALA A 24 -6.58 -17.68 -36.67
N SER A 25 -6.47 -18.35 -35.51
CA SER A 25 -7.60 -18.72 -34.64
C SER A 25 -8.02 -17.59 -33.69
N GLY A 26 -7.33 -16.45 -33.69
CA GLY A 26 -7.63 -15.29 -32.87
C GLY A 26 -6.99 -15.30 -31.48
N ASN A 27 -6.11 -16.25 -31.16
CA ASN A 27 -5.40 -16.29 -29.88
C ASN A 27 -4.20 -15.34 -29.86
N ILE A 28 -3.90 -14.76 -28.71
CA ILE A 28 -2.62 -14.08 -28.45
C ILE A 28 -1.49 -15.11 -28.59
N ILE A 29 -0.37 -14.68 -29.17
CA ILE A 29 0.84 -15.51 -29.32
C ILE A 29 1.94 -14.81 -28.54
N GLU A 30 2.71 -15.55 -27.75
CA GLU A 30 3.95 -15.08 -27.13
C GLU A 30 5.00 -14.66 -28.18
N ASP A 31 5.77 -13.62 -27.89
CA ASP A 31 6.91 -13.19 -28.71
C ASP A 31 7.95 -14.32 -28.80
N GLN A 32 8.17 -14.84 -30.02
CA GLN A 32 9.01 -16.02 -30.23
C GLN A 32 10.51 -15.75 -30.07
N VAL A 33 10.92 -14.49 -30.04
CA VAL A 33 12.32 -14.10 -29.81
C VAL A 33 12.58 -13.98 -28.31
N ARG A 34 11.71 -13.25 -27.59
CA ARG A 34 11.79 -13.07 -26.13
C ARG A 34 11.59 -14.40 -25.41
N PHE A 35 10.60 -15.18 -25.86
CA PHE A 35 10.25 -16.48 -25.31
C PHE A 35 10.62 -17.61 -26.27
N SER A 36 11.85 -17.60 -26.80
CA SER A 36 12.38 -18.62 -27.73
C SER A 36 12.33 -20.08 -27.24
N ARG A 37 12.03 -20.30 -25.96
CA ARG A 37 11.83 -21.62 -25.36
C ARG A 37 10.41 -21.86 -24.85
N GLY A 38 9.47 -21.00 -25.21
CA GLY A 38 8.08 -20.99 -24.77
C GLY A 38 7.87 -20.18 -23.49
N ILE A 39 6.78 -19.39 -23.42
CA ILE A 39 6.41 -18.61 -22.24
C ILE A 39 6.07 -19.54 -21.05
N VAL A 40 5.49 -20.71 -21.32
CA VAL A 40 5.24 -21.76 -20.31
C VAL A 40 6.53 -22.22 -19.63
N ARG A 41 7.66 -22.20 -20.34
CA ARG A 41 8.95 -22.59 -19.75
C ARG A 41 9.53 -21.51 -18.83
N TYR A 42 9.18 -20.24 -19.05
CA TYR A 42 9.47 -19.19 -18.09
C TYR A 42 8.81 -19.48 -16.74
N GLN A 43 7.55 -19.95 -16.78
CA GLN A 43 6.85 -20.37 -15.58
C GLN A 43 7.45 -21.63 -14.93
N TYR A 44 7.92 -22.59 -15.73
CA TYR A 44 8.62 -23.74 -15.14
C TYR A 44 9.89 -23.33 -14.37
N ILE A 45 10.59 -22.29 -14.84
CA ILE A 45 11.78 -21.75 -14.14
C ILE A 45 11.36 -21.00 -12.88
N SER A 46 10.26 -20.23 -12.91
CA SER A 46 9.74 -19.55 -11.73
C SER A 46 9.28 -20.54 -10.65
N ALA A 47 8.57 -21.62 -11.02
CA ALA A 47 8.15 -22.67 -10.10
C ALA A 47 9.33 -23.40 -9.41
N ASN A 48 10.48 -23.55 -10.08
CA ASN A 48 11.71 -24.14 -9.50
C ASN A 48 12.47 -23.19 -8.56
N VAL A 49 12.08 -21.92 -8.49
CA VAL A 49 12.56 -20.96 -7.48
C VAL A 49 11.49 -20.66 -6.44
N HIS A 50 10.56 -21.58 -6.15
CA HIS A 50 9.53 -21.42 -5.11
C HIS A 50 8.64 -20.17 -5.27
N THR A 51 8.41 -19.68 -6.49
CA THR A 51 7.36 -18.67 -6.72
C THR A 51 6.01 -19.36 -6.72
N ASN A 52 5.00 -18.74 -6.11
CA ASN A 52 3.66 -19.30 -6.08
C ASN A 52 2.97 -19.19 -7.45
N SER A 53 3.32 -18.16 -8.23
CA SER A 53 2.46 -17.64 -9.29
C SER A 53 3.21 -16.72 -10.25
N VAL A 54 2.69 -16.55 -11.46
CA VAL A 54 3.19 -15.55 -12.43
C VAL A 54 2.01 -14.67 -12.84
N GLN A 55 2.20 -13.36 -12.85
CA GLN A 55 1.20 -12.43 -13.38
C GLN A 55 1.36 -12.26 -14.88
N GLN A 56 0.21 -12.17 -15.54
CA GLN A 56 0.05 -11.77 -16.91
C GLN A 56 -0.55 -10.37 -17.03
N TYR A 57 -0.33 -9.74 -18.18
CA TYR A 57 -0.86 -8.44 -18.53
C TYR A 57 -1.81 -8.53 -19.74
N SER A 58 -2.89 -7.74 -19.72
CA SER A 58 -3.67 -7.43 -20.91
C SER A 58 -4.41 -6.10 -20.72
N ASP A 59 -5.29 -5.76 -21.65
CA ASP A 59 -5.99 -4.48 -21.71
C ASP A 59 -7.48 -4.69 -22.05
N SER A 60 -8.34 -3.86 -21.46
CA SER A 60 -9.78 -3.81 -21.73
C SER A 60 -10.15 -3.18 -23.07
N GLY A 61 -9.18 -2.68 -23.84
CA GLY A 61 -9.32 -2.17 -25.21
C GLY A 61 -8.88 -3.14 -26.31
N TRP A 62 -8.86 -2.62 -27.53
CA TRP A 62 -8.44 -3.38 -28.72
C TRP A 62 -6.95 -3.71 -28.72
N PHE A 63 -6.17 -2.82 -28.11
CA PHE A 63 -4.73 -2.93 -28.02
C PHE A 63 -4.29 -2.58 -26.60
N THR A 64 -3.18 -3.16 -26.18
CA THR A 64 -2.46 -2.72 -24.99
C THR A 64 -1.91 -1.32 -25.15
N CYS A 65 -1.46 -0.71 -24.06
CA CYS A 65 -0.84 0.61 -24.09
C CYS A 65 0.38 0.68 -25.04
N ALA A 66 1.14 -0.40 -25.21
CA ALA A 66 2.26 -0.48 -26.18
C ALA A 66 1.86 -1.00 -27.58
N GLY A 67 0.56 -1.16 -27.85
CA GLY A 67 0.03 -1.53 -29.16
C GLY A 67 0.15 -3.02 -29.50
N TYR A 68 0.11 -3.91 -28.50
CA TYR A 68 -0.04 -5.35 -28.67
C TYR A 68 -1.53 -5.73 -28.60
N PRO A 69 -1.95 -6.96 -28.94
CA PRO A 69 -3.36 -7.34 -28.85
C PRO A 69 -3.93 -7.17 -27.44
N GLY A 70 -4.97 -6.35 -27.29
CA GLY A 70 -5.78 -6.24 -26.06
C GLY A 70 -6.93 -7.24 -26.08
N SER A 71 -7.63 -7.42 -24.95
CA SER A 71 -8.60 -8.50 -24.74
C SER A 71 -10.06 -8.12 -24.95
N PHE A 72 -10.36 -6.90 -25.41
CA PHE A 72 -11.73 -6.51 -25.75
C PHE A 72 -12.39 -7.52 -26.71
N GLN A 73 -13.58 -8.03 -26.36
CA GLN A 73 -14.33 -9.09 -27.08
C GLN A 73 -13.62 -10.44 -27.22
N ASN A 74 -12.53 -10.64 -26.48
CA ASN A 74 -11.76 -11.89 -26.46
C ASN A 74 -11.52 -12.37 -25.03
N GLU A 75 -12.27 -11.86 -24.05
CA GLU A 75 -11.98 -11.98 -22.62
C GLU A 75 -11.80 -13.45 -22.20
N LEU A 76 -12.78 -14.30 -22.47
CA LEU A 76 -12.71 -15.73 -22.13
C LEU A 76 -11.66 -16.50 -22.94
N ARG A 77 -11.42 -16.12 -24.19
CA ARG A 77 -10.40 -16.74 -25.05
C ARG A 77 -9.00 -16.45 -24.52
N ASP A 78 -8.76 -15.19 -24.17
CA ASP A 78 -7.45 -14.74 -23.69
C ASP A 78 -7.22 -15.25 -22.27
N ALA A 79 -8.23 -15.23 -21.40
CA ALA A 79 -8.16 -15.86 -20.08
C ALA A 79 -7.78 -17.35 -20.16
N ARG A 80 -8.38 -18.11 -21.10
CA ARG A 80 -7.97 -19.50 -21.37
C ARG A 80 -6.52 -19.60 -21.83
N THR A 81 -6.10 -18.72 -22.75
CA THR A 81 -4.70 -18.68 -23.22
C THR A 81 -3.73 -18.44 -22.05
N PHE A 82 -4.06 -17.52 -21.16
CA PHE A 82 -3.24 -17.22 -19.98
C PHE A 82 -3.22 -18.39 -18.99
N GLN A 83 -4.36 -19.04 -18.76
CA GLN A 83 -4.43 -20.24 -17.92
C GLN A 83 -3.65 -21.42 -18.52
N ASP A 84 -3.74 -21.64 -19.83
CA ASP A 84 -3.00 -22.67 -20.55
C ASP A 84 -1.48 -22.42 -20.49
N TRP A 85 -1.09 -21.15 -20.45
CA TRP A 85 0.29 -20.77 -20.18
C TRP A 85 0.71 -20.94 -18.72
N GLY A 86 -0.28 -21.05 -17.82
CA GLY A 86 -0.17 -21.33 -16.40
C GLY A 86 -0.31 -20.11 -15.48
N PHE A 87 -0.59 -18.92 -16.03
CA PHE A 87 -0.77 -17.71 -15.22
C PHE A 87 -2.04 -17.77 -14.37
N ASP A 88 -1.99 -17.10 -13.21
CA ASP A 88 -3.05 -17.07 -12.20
C ASP A 88 -3.20 -15.67 -11.55
N TYR A 89 -2.53 -14.67 -12.10
CA TYR A 89 -2.74 -13.26 -11.80
C TYR A 89 -2.87 -12.50 -13.13
N LEU A 90 -3.89 -11.65 -13.28
CA LEU A 90 -4.04 -10.75 -14.42
C LEU A 90 -4.04 -9.28 -13.99
N LYS A 91 -3.06 -8.49 -14.47
CA LYS A 91 -3.13 -7.02 -14.53
C LYS A 91 -3.89 -6.62 -15.78
N TYR A 92 -4.91 -5.79 -15.64
CA TYR A 92 -5.82 -5.46 -16.74
C TYR A 92 -5.96 -3.95 -16.94
N ASP A 93 -5.34 -3.48 -18.01
CA ASP A 93 -5.19 -2.07 -18.35
C ASP A 93 -6.41 -1.51 -19.11
N ASN A 94 -6.35 -0.23 -19.48
CA ASN A 94 -7.48 0.48 -20.09
C ASN A 94 -7.04 1.47 -21.18
N CYS A 95 -6.13 1.05 -22.05
CA CYS A 95 -5.72 1.76 -23.26
C CYS A 95 -6.52 1.32 -24.50
N ALA A 96 -6.42 2.09 -25.60
CA ALA A 96 -7.07 1.80 -26.90
C ALA A 96 -8.54 1.37 -26.82
N ILE A 97 -9.30 2.04 -25.95
CA ILE A 97 -10.68 1.71 -25.63
C ILE A 97 -11.61 1.97 -26.84
N PRO A 98 -12.52 1.03 -27.17
CA PRO A 98 -13.53 1.26 -28.18
C PRO A 98 -14.46 2.43 -27.81
N TYR A 99 -15.05 3.10 -28.81
CA TYR A 99 -15.96 4.22 -28.55
C TYR A 99 -17.17 3.78 -27.69
N ASP A 100 -17.20 4.28 -26.45
CA ASP A 100 -18.21 3.90 -25.46
C ASP A 100 -19.62 4.40 -25.81
N SER A 101 -19.76 5.37 -26.72
CA SER A 101 -21.08 5.80 -27.23
C SER A 101 -21.84 4.71 -27.97
N ILE A 102 -21.13 3.70 -28.47
CA ILE A 102 -21.68 2.55 -29.19
C ILE A 102 -22.00 1.42 -28.22
N ILE A 103 -21.11 1.15 -27.28
CA ILE A 103 -21.19 -0.03 -26.39
C ILE A 103 -21.97 0.28 -25.10
N ARG A 104 -21.83 1.50 -24.56
CA ARG A 104 -22.55 2.05 -23.39
C ARG A 104 -22.35 1.28 -22.09
N GLU A 105 -21.15 0.75 -21.87
CA GLU A 105 -20.82 -0.05 -20.69
C GLU A 105 -20.02 0.74 -19.63
N GLY A 106 -19.41 1.87 -20.01
CA GLY A 106 -18.62 2.69 -19.10
C GLY A 106 -17.38 1.95 -18.58
N ILE A 107 -16.72 2.49 -17.55
CA ILE A 107 -15.52 1.86 -16.97
C ILE A 107 -15.84 0.55 -16.22
N VAL A 108 -16.99 0.50 -15.54
CA VAL A 108 -17.41 -0.66 -14.75
C VAL A 108 -17.62 -1.87 -15.65
N GLY A 109 -18.43 -1.73 -16.71
CA GLY A 109 -18.76 -2.85 -17.60
C GLY A 109 -17.54 -3.44 -18.33
N LYS A 110 -16.47 -2.65 -18.52
CA LYS A 110 -15.20 -3.14 -19.09
C LYS A 110 -14.49 -4.15 -18.20
N TYR A 111 -14.47 -3.87 -16.90
CA TYR A 111 -13.86 -4.76 -15.93
C TYR A 111 -14.77 -5.93 -15.57
N GLU A 112 -16.09 -5.70 -15.53
CA GLU A 112 -17.11 -6.74 -15.36
C GLU A 112 -16.97 -7.83 -16.42
N ARG A 113 -16.84 -7.50 -17.71
CA ARG A 113 -16.67 -8.53 -18.76
C ARG A 113 -15.49 -9.47 -18.54
N MET A 114 -14.35 -8.94 -18.11
CA MET A 114 -13.19 -9.77 -17.83
C MET A 114 -13.38 -10.55 -16.52
N ALA A 115 -13.94 -9.93 -15.49
CA ALA A 115 -14.26 -10.63 -14.24
C ALA A 115 -15.21 -11.82 -14.48
N ASP A 116 -16.29 -11.63 -15.24
CA ASP A 116 -17.23 -12.67 -15.64
C ASP A 116 -16.54 -13.80 -16.42
N ALA A 117 -15.64 -13.45 -17.34
CA ALA A 117 -14.87 -14.43 -18.11
C ALA A 117 -13.92 -15.26 -17.23
N LEU A 118 -13.29 -14.64 -16.22
CA LEU A 118 -12.42 -15.32 -15.26
C LEU A 118 -13.24 -16.23 -14.33
N GLU A 119 -14.42 -15.79 -13.91
CA GLU A 119 -15.35 -16.61 -13.12
C GLU A 119 -15.86 -17.83 -13.92
N GLU A 120 -16.30 -17.61 -15.17
CA GLU A 120 -16.70 -18.70 -16.07
C GLU A 120 -15.55 -19.70 -16.29
N LEU A 121 -14.34 -19.20 -16.51
CA LEU A 121 -13.17 -20.05 -16.68
C LEU A 121 -12.87 -20.86 -15.43
N SER A 122 -12.90 -20.26 -14.24
CA SER A 122 -12.65 -21.00 -12.99
C SER A 122 -13.71 -22.09 -12.78
N ALA A 123 -14.98 -21.78 -13.02
CA ALA A 123 -16.09 -22.73 -12.90
C ALA A 123 -15.99 -23.92 -13.87
N THR A 124 -15.44 -23.70 -15.08
CA THR A 124 -15.38 -24.74 -16.13
C THR A 124 -14.07 -25.52 -16.16
N SER A 125 -12.95 -24.90 -15.78
CA SER A 125 -11.62 -25.51 -15.81
C SER A 125 -11.26 -26.28 -14.52
N GLY A 126 -11.92 -25.98 -13.39
CA GLY A 126 -11.58 -26.54 -12.08
C GLY A 126 -10.21 -26.10 -11.53
N HIS A 127 -9.58 -25.10 -12.15
CA HIS A 127 -8.31 -24.51 -11.70
C HIS A 127 -8.56 -23.34 -10.73
N HIS A 128 -7.51 -22.94 -10.01
CA HIS A 128 -7.54 -21.77 -9.13
C HIS A 128 -7.95 -20.51 -9.92
N PRO A 129 -8.80 -19.65 -9.33
CA PRO A 129 -9.24 -18.41 -9.97
C PRO A 129 -8.07 -17.43 -10.07
N PHE A 130 -8.11 -16.56 -11.08
CA PHE A 130 -7.13 -15.51 -11.24
C PHE A 130 -7.26 -14.45 -10.13
N THR A 131 -6.13 -14.01 -9.58
CA THR A 131 -6.05 -12.70 -8.92
C THR A 131 -6.17 -11.63 -9.99
N PHE A 132 -7.12 -10.71 -9.84
CA PHE A 132 -7.45 -9.71 -10.85
C PHE A 132 -7.15 -8.30 -10.35
N ALA A 133 -6.25 -7.60 -11.04
CA ALA A 133 -5.85 -6.22 -10.73
C ALA A 133 -6.34 -5.25 -11.80
N LEU A 134 -7.16 -4.31 -11.38
CA LEU A 134 -7.79 -3.31 -12.24
C LEU A 134 -6.85 -2.12 -12.42
N SER A 135 -6.25 -1.99 -13.59
CA SER A 135 -5.17 -1.04 -13.85
C SER A 135 -5.58 0.07 -14.81
N ASP A 136 -6.52 0.93 -14.45
CA ASP A 136 -6.85 2.10 -15.28
C ASP A 136 -6.42 3.44 -14.68
N THR A 137 -6.22 4.44 -15.53
CA THR A 137 -5.87 5.82 -15.16
C THR A 137 -7.08 6.73 -14.95
N SER A 138 -8.30 6.22 -15.18
CA SER A 138 -9.57 6.95 -15.13
C SER A 138 -10.24 6.92 -13.75
N GLY A 139 -9.59 7.53 -12.76
CA GLY A 139 -10.24 7.97 -11.53
C GLY A 139 -10.53 6.91 -10.46
N ASN A 140 -11.37 7.25 -9.50
CA ASN A 140 -11.48 6.54 -8.23
C ASN A 140 -12.47 5.33 -8.29
N ARG A 141 -11.95 4.12 -8.04
CA ARG A 141 -12.68 2.83 -8.06
C ARG A 141 -13.14 2.30 -6.71
N THR A 142 -12.92 3.07 -5.65
CA THR A 142 -13.21 2.68 -4.26
C THR A 142 -14.65 2.21 -4.00
N ARG A 143 -15.59 2.58 -4.87
CA ARG A 143 -17.00 2.19 -4.75
C ARG A 143 -17.37 0.85 -5.37
N TRP A 144 -16.58 0.35 -6.32
CA TRP A 144 -16.96 -0.80 -7.13
C TRP A 144 -15.80 -1.76 -7.44
N GLY A 145 -14.54 -1.37 -7.27
CA GLY A 145 -13.37 -2.19 -7.61
C GLY A 145 -13.39 -3.57 -6.93
N LYS A 146 -13.76 -3.61 -5.64
CA LYS A 146 -13.89 -4.84 -4.85
C LYS A 146 -14.95 -5.81 -5.37
N GLN A 147 -15.91 -5.35 -6.18
CA GLN A 147 -16.93 -6.23 -6.77
C GLN A 147 -16.35 -7.11 -7.87
N PHE A 148 -15.31 -6.63 -8.57
CA PHE A 148 -14.80 -7.29 -9.77
C PHE A 148 -13.36 -7.77 -9.64
N GLY A 149 -12.55 -7.21 -8.75
CA GLY A 149 -11.19 -7.69 -8.52
C GLY A 149 -10.62 -7.40 -7.14
N HIS A 150 -9.35 -7.74 -7.02
CA HIS A 150 -8.65 -7.92 -5.76
C HIS A 150 -7.74 -6.73 -5.43
N SER A 151 -7.34 -5.98 -6.46
CA SER A 151 -6.73 -4.67 -6.31
C SER A 151 -7.13 -3.76 -7.46
N TRP A 152 -7.05 -2.45 -7.24
CA TRP A 152 -7.30 -1.48 -8.29
C TRP A 152 -6.34 -0.31 -8.15
N ARG A 153 -5.67 0.06 -9.25
CA ARG A 153 -4.82 1.25 -9.29
C ARG A 153 -5.60 2.45 -8.75
N THR A 154 -4.94 3.49 -8.26
CA THR A 154 -5.66 4.66 -7.71
C THR A 154 -5.28 5.96 -8.42
N THR A 155 -4.13 5.97 -9.08
CA THR A 155 -3.58 7.13 -9.78
C THR A 155 -3.07 6.74 -11.16
N ASN A 156 -2.62 7.75 -11.90
CA ASN A 156 -1.73 7.55 -13.05
C ASN A 156 -0.44 6.85 -12.63
N ASP A 157 0.35 6.48 -13.63
CA ASP A 157 1.64 5.81 -13.44
C ASP A 157 2.57 6.64 -12.56
N ILE A 158 3.20 5.95 -11.61
CA ILE A 158 4.17 6.51 -10.69
C ILE A 158 5.50 6.76 -11.40
N ALA A 159 6.21 7.80 -10.95
CA ALA A 159 7.57 8.11 -11.39
C ALA A 159 8.54 8.06 -10.19
N PRO A 160 9.84 7.79 -10.42
CA PRO A 160 10.82 7.60 -9.35
C PRO A 160 11.38 8.94 -8.83
N HIS A 161 10.51 9.81 -8.34
CA HIS A 161 10.87 11.07 -7.68
C HIS A 161 9.82 11.46 -6.63
N TRP A 162 10.22 12.24 -5.62
CA TRP A 162 9.38 12.57 -4.47
C TRP A 162 8.00 13.13 -4.83
N ASP A 163 7.92 14.10 -5.75
CA ASP A 163 6.63 14.71 -6.10
C ASP A 163 5.59 13.70 -6.60
N ALA A 164 6.03 12.64 -7.30
CA ALA A 164 5.14 11.57 -7.73
C ALA A 164 4.68 10.72 -6.54
N LEU A 165 5.60 10.36 -5.64
CA LEU A 165 5.29 9.63 -4.40
C LEU A 165 4.29 10.42 -3.54
N ALA A 166 4.57 11.70 -3.32
CA ALA A 166 3.75 12.62 -2.53
C ALA A 166 2.36 12.81 -3.14
N ASN A 167 2.26 12.88 -4.48
CA ASN A 167 0.98 12.92 -5.18
C ASN A 167 0.15 11.65 -4.95
N VAL A 168 0.76 10.47 -5.03
CA VAL A 168 0.06 9.19 -4.77
C VAL A 168 -0.38 9.08 -3.31
N MET A 169 0.48 9.45 -2.36
CA MET A 169 0.14 9.50 -0.93
C MET A 169 -1.00 10.49 -0.64
N ASN A 170 -0.96 11.68 -1.26
CA ASN A 170 -2.02 12.68 -1.14
C ASN A 170 -3.35 12.11 -1.64
N PHE A 171 -3.39 11.54 -2.84
CA PHE A 171 -4.63 10.98 -3.39
C PHE A 171 -5.19 9.86 -2.51
N ASN A 172 -4.33 8.93 -2.06
CA ASN A 172 -4.74 7.79 -1.26
C ASN A 172 -5.18 8.16 0.17
N SER A 173 -4.74 9.30 0.69
CA SER A 173 -5.17 9.82 2.00
C SER A 173 -6.69 10.01 2.11
N PHE A 174 -7.38 10.24 0.99
CA PHE A 174 -8.83 10.47 0.94
C PHE A 174 -9.66 9.19 0.77
N ILE A 175 -9.02 8.05 0.53
CA ILE A 175 -9.68 6.82 0.10
C ILE A 175 -9.20 5.56 0.82
N THR A 176 -8.49 5.72 1.94
CA THR A 176 -7.94 4.62 2.75
C THR A 176 -8.99 3.58 3.16
N GLN A 177 -10.24 3.99 3.36
CA GLN A 177 -11.39 3.16 3.74
C GLN A 177 -11.79 2.10 2.70
N ALA A 178 -11.27 2.19 1.48
CA ALA A 178 -11.58 1.21 0.43
C ALA A 178 -10.68 -0.02 0.46
N THR A 179 -9.54 0.07 1.16
CA THR A 179 -8.63 -1.05 1.33
C THR A 179 -9.07 -1.91 2.51
N ASP A 180 -9.32 -3.18 2.24
CA ASP A 180 -9.58 -4.22 3.23
C ASP A 180 -9.24 -5.60 2.63
N PHE A 181 -9.46 -6.68 3.38
CA PHE A 181 -9.31 -8.03 2.84
C PHE A 181 -10.03 -8.20 1.50
N TYR A 182 -9.35 -8.88 0.56
CA TYR A 182 -9.83 -9.18 -0.79
C TYR A 182 -10.06 -7.96 -1.69
N GLY A 183 -9.61 -6.76 -1.31
CA GLY A 183 -9.77 -5.57 -2.13
C GLY A 183 -8.87 -4.42 -1.66
N HIS A 184 -7.80 -4.16 -2.42
CA HIS A 184 -6.77 -3.20 -2.05
C HIS A 184 -6.67 -2.03 -3.04
N ASN A 185 -6.60 -0.80 -2.53
CA ASN A 185 -6.05 0.30 -3.32
C ASN A 185 -4.62 -0.06 -3.74
N ASP A 186 -4.37 -0.05 -5.04
CA ASP A 186 -3.05 -0.22 -5.63
C ASP A 186 -2.45 1.15 -5.92
N LEU A 187 -1.34 1.42 -5.22
CA LEU A 187 -0.60 2.67 -5.29
C LEU A 187 0.48 2.63 -6.39
N ASP A 188 0.40 1.64 -7.28
CA ASP A 188 1.36 1.36 -8.33
C ASP A 188 2.67 0.70 -7.83
N ILE A 189 3.50 0.28 -8.76
CA ILE A 189 4.76 -0.44 -8.52
C ILE A 189 5.75 0.33 -7.64
N LEU A 190 6.54 -0.40 -6.86
CA LEU A 190 7.63 0.17 -6.06
C LEU A 190 8.71 0.72 -6.99
N GLN A 191 9.24 1.91 -6.66
CA GLN A 191 10.26 2.63 -7.43
C GLN A 191 11.63 2.61 -6.74
N LEU A 192 11.81 1.69 -5.80
CA LEU A 192 13.05 1.53 -5.05
C LEU A 192 14.18 1.11 -6.00
N GLY A 193 15.32 1.80 -5.94
CA GLY A 193 16.45 1.56 -6.85
C GLY A 193 16.28 2.11 -8.27
N ASN A 194 15.20 2.85 -8.54
CA ASN A 194 14.99 3.58 -9.78
C ASN A 194 15.12 5.10 -9.53
N GLY A 195 15.48 5.85 -10.58
CA GLY A 195 15.63 7.30 -10.51
C GLY A 195 16.63 7.73 -9.44
N ASP A 196 16.39 8.92 -8.86
CA ASP A 196 17.31 9.58 -7.92
C ASP A 196 16.67 9.75 -6.53
N LEU A 197 15.78 8.83 -6.12
CA LEU A 197 15.20 8.83 -4.79
C LEU A 197 16.31 8.71 -3.74
N THR A 198 16.27 9.60 -2.74
CA THR A 198 17.15 9.47 -1.57
C THR A 198 16.76 8.25 -0.74
N PHE A 199 17.66 7.79 0.14
CA PHE A 199 17.36 6.68 1.04
C PHE A 199 16.13 6.95 1.93
N ASP A 200 16.00 8.17 2.44
CA ASP A 200 14.86 8.57 3.27
C ASP A 200 13.55 8.63 2.47
N GLU A 201 13.58 9.14 1.24
CA GLU A 201 12.42 9.10 0.33
C GLU A 201 12.02 7.65 -0.02
N ALA A 202 12.99 6.78 -0.24
CA ALA A 202 12.77 5.35 -0.50
C ALA A 202 12.15 4.64 0.73
N LYS A 203 12.59 4.98 1.94
CA LYS A 203 11.95 4.49 3.18
C LYS A 203 10.52 5.00 3.31
N SER A 204 10.28 6.28 3.03
CA SER A 204 8.95 6.89 3.03
C SER A 204 8.02 6.23 2.02
N HIS A 205 8.49 6.00 0.79
CA HIS A 205 7.80 5.26 -0.27
C HIS A 205 7.36 3.89 0.23
N PHE A 206 8.32 3.06 0.65
CA PHE A 206 8.04 1.69 1.05
C PHE A 206 7.11 1.62 2.26
N THR A 207 7.33 2.47 3.27
CA THR A 207 6.49 2.55 4.47
C THR A 207 5.06 2.91 4.10
N ALA A 208 4.87 3.96 3.30
CA ALA A 208 3.55 4.41 2.89
C ALA A 208 2.78 3.32 2.13
N TRP A 209 3.42 2.68 1.14
CA TRP A 209 2.80 1.60 0.35
C TRP A 209 2.44 0.40 1.21
N ALA A 210 3.36 -0.02 2.08
CA ALA A 210 3.17 -1.18 2.93
C ALA A 210 2.06 -0.96 3.94
N LEU A 211 2.09 0.17 4.67
CA LEU A 211 1.12 0.46 5.73
C LEU A 211 -0.25 0.86 5.18
N MET A 212 -0.31 1.43 3.97
CA MET A 212 -1.59 1.62 3.27
C MET A 212 -2.13 0.34 2.61
N LYS A 213 -1.40 -0.77 2.75
CA LYS A 213 -1.75 -2.11 2.25
C LYS A 213 -1.94 -2.17 0.74
N SER A 214 -1.08 -1.45 0.01
CA SER A 214 -0.91 -1.63 -1.42
C SER A 214 -0.30 -3.00 -1.72
N PRO A 215 -0.55 -3.59 -2.90
CA PRO A 215 0.35 -4.57 -3.47
C PRO A 215 1.79 -4.02 -3.50
N LEU A 216 2.76 -4.84 -3.12
CA LEU A 216 4.18 -4.47 -3.08
C LEU A 216 4.92 -5.15 -4.24
N LEU A 217 4.85 -4.52 -5.41
CA LEU A 217 5.44 -5.04 -6.65
C LEU A 217 6.81 -4.40 -6.90
N ILE A 218 7.87 -5.20 -6.85
CA ILE A 218 9.25 -4.71 -7.06
C ILE A 218 9.48 -4.47 -8.56
N SER A 219 9.95 -3.27 -8.93
CA SER A 219 10.35 -2.95 -10.31
C SER A 219 11.85 -2.70 -10.49
N ALA A 220 12.63 -2.86 -9.42
CA ALA A 220 14.07 -2.64 -9.44
C ALA A 220 14.81 -3.65 -10.33
N ASN A 221 15.89 -3.23 -10.97
CA ASN A 221 16.81 -4.17 -11.61
C ASN A 221 17.56 -4.99 -10.54
N MET A 222 17.11 -6.22 -10.32
CA MET A 222 17.66 -7.13 -9.32
C MET A 222 19.13 -7.51 -9.53
N SER A 223 19.68 -7.35 -10.74
CA SER A 223 21.12 -7.60 -11.01
C SER A 223 22.04 -6.50 -10.48
N THR A 224 21.50 -5.31 -10.21
CA THR A 224 22.24 -4.12 -9.79
C THR A 224 21.66 -3.50 -8.52
N VAL A 225 20.78 -4.21 -7.82
CA VAL A 225 20.11 -3.72 -6.62
C VAL A 225 21.12 -3.45 -5.49
N THR A 226 20.99 -2.32 -4.81
CA THR A 226 21.87 -1.95 -3.70
C THR A 226 21.47 -2.64 -2.40
N ASN A 227 22.41 -2.78 -1.45
CA ASN A 227 22.11 -3.30 -0.11
C ASN A 227 21.09 -2.43 0.63
N GLU A 228 21.15 -1.11 0.46
CA GLU A 228 20.17 -0.16 1.02
C GLU A 228 18.76 -0.42 0.50
N THR A 229 18.61 -0.66 -0.80
CA THR A 229 17.31 -1.04 -1.39
C THR A 229 16.83 -2.39 -0.85
N LEU A 230 17.74 -3.37 -0.70
CA LEU A 230 17.40 -4.68 -0.15
C LEU A 230 17.01 -4.59 1.33
N GLU A 231 17.65 -3.74 2.13
CA GLU A 231 17.30 -3.48 3.52
C GLU A 231 15.85 -2.98 3.64
N ILE A 232 15.47 -2.01 2.80
CA ILE A 232 14.10 -1.49 2.73
C ILE A 232 13.12 -2.62 2.35
N LEU A 233 13.39 -3.31 1.24
CA LEU A 233 12.51 -4.37 0.73
C LEU A 233 12.35 -5.55 1.69
N THR A 234 13.35 -5.82 2.54
CA THR A 234 13.32 -6.97 3.45
C THR A 234 12.95 -6.62 4.89
N ASN A 235 12.45 -5.40 5.15
CA ASN A 235 11.97 -5.01 6.47
C ASN A 235 10.73 -5.83 6.87
N ARG A 236 10.97 -6.91 7.64
CA ARG A 236 9.94 -7.88 8.03
C ARG A 236 8.85 -7.29 8.91
N GLU A 237 9.13 -6.24 9.67
CA GLU A 237 8.15 -5.68 10.60
C GLU A 237 7.13 -4.82 9.85
N ILE A 238 7.59 -4.02 8.89
CA ILE A 238 6.71 -3.27 7.99
C ILE A 238 5.93 -4.21 7.07
N LEU A 239 6.58 -5.23 6.51
CA LEU A 239 5.92 -6.28 5.71
C LEU A 239 4.84 -7.02 6.51
N ALA A 240 5.08 -7.29 7.80
CA ALA A 240 4.09 -7.94 8.66
C ALA A 240 2.83 -7.09 8.89
N ILE A 241 2.92 -5.75 8.80
CA ILE A 241 1.72 -4.90 8.83
C ILE A 241 0.97 -4.98 7.50
N ASN A 242 1.68 -4.98 6.37
CA ASN A 242 1.08 -5.14 5.05
C ASN A 242 0.35 -6.49 4.92
N GLN A 243 0.97 -7.55 5.40
CA GLN A 243 0.50 -8.94 5.35
C GLN A 243 -0.26 -9.38 6.60
N ASP A 244 -0.83 -8.44 7.36
CA ASP A 244 -1.55 -8.74 8.59
C ASP A 244 -2.77 -9.65 8.34
N PRO A 245 -2.84 -10.86 8.92
CA PRO A 245 -3.91 -11.81 8.63
C PRO A 245 -5.19 -11.54 9.42
N VAL A 246 -5.19 -10.58 10.35
CA VAL A 246 -6.35 -10.27 11.22
C VAL A 246 -6.95 -8.92 10.87
N VAL A 247 -6.11 -7.94 10.56
CA VAL A 247 -6.55 -6.60 10.17
C VAL A 247 -6.34 -6.45 8.67
N GLY A 248 -7.42 -6.30 7.89
CA GLY A 248 -7.33 -6.07 6.45
C GLY A 248 -7.23 -4.58 6.08
N THR A 249 -7.70 -3.69 6.95
CA THR A 249 -7.81 -2.25 6.69
C THR A 249 -6.45 -1.54 6.64
N SER A 250 -6.36 -0.53 5.77
CA SER A 250 -5.23 0.40 5.67
C SER A 250 -5.09 1.32 6.90
N ILE A 251 -3.92 1.94 7.10
CA ILE A 251 -3.80 3.11 7.98
C ILE A 251 -4.55 4.31 7.38
N SER A 252 -5.03 5.23 8.22
CA SER A 252 -5.68 6.46 7.78
C SER A 252 -5.02 7.69 8.39
N PRO A 253 -5.03 8.85 7.70
CA PRO A 253 -4.58 10.09 8.31
C PRO A 253 -5.49 10.46 9.47
N PHE A 254 -4.89 10.84 10.60
CA PHE A 254 -5.62 11.49 11.68
C PHE A 254 -5.31 12.99 11.76
N ARG A 255 -4.25 13.45 11.08
CA ARG A 255 -3.92 14.88 10.95
C ARG A 255 -3.06 15.17 9.72
N TRP A 256 -3.39 16.24 8.99
CA TRP A 256 -2.63 16.63 7.79
C TRP A 256 -1.31 17.33 8.10
N GLY A 257 -1.20 17.98 9.26
CA GLY A 257 0.04 18.60 9.73
C GLY A 257 0.14 20.05 9.30
N ILE A 258 1.06 20.40 8.40
CA ILE A 258 1.24 21.78 7.94
C ILE A 258 0.01 22.35 7.23
N ASN A 259 -0.85 21.47 6.69
CA ASN A 259 -2.12 21.83 6.09
C ASN A 259 -3.28 21.55 7.06
N PRO A 260 -4.40 22.28 6.95
CA PRO A 260 -5.65 21.89 7.58
C PRO A 260 -6.05 20.46 7.19
N ASP A 261 -6.73 19.75 8.09
CA ASP A 261 -7.21 18.41 7.81
C ASP A 261 -8.09 18.37 6.56
N TRP A 262 -7.99 17.27 5.80
CA TRP A 262 -8.65 17.06 4.52
C TRP A 262 -8.22 18.01 3.39
N THR A 263 -7.06 18.65 3.50
CA THR A 263 -6.50 19.45 2.40
C THR A 263 -5.84 18.55 1.36
N SER A 264 -6.30 18.62 0.11
CA SER A 264 -5.62 17.97 -1.02
C SER A 264 -4.46 18.83 -1.48
N ASN A 265 -3.24 18.41 -1.16
CA ASN A 265 -1.99 19.08 -1.54
C ASN A 265 -0.94 18.03 -1.90
N SER A 266 -0.68 17.85 -3.20
CA SER A 266 0.25 16.83 -3.69
C SER A 266 1.72 17.10 -3.34
N SER A 267 2.08 18.35 -3.03
CA SER A 267 3.44 18.69 -2.57
C SER A 267 3.61 18.44 -1.07
N PHE A 268 2.51 18.46 -0.31
CA PHE A 268 2.50 18.30 1.14
C PHE A 268 1.32 17.42 1.58
N PRO A 269 1.39 16.10 1.32
CA PRO A 269 0.36 15.16 1.72
C PRO A 269 0.18 15.14 3.25
N ALA A 270 -0.82 14.42 3.74
CA ALA A 270 -1.02 14.28 5.17
C ALA A 270 0.22 13.70 5.86
N GLN A 271 0.56 14.23 7.04
CA GLN A 271 1.79 13.88 7.74
C GLN A 271 1.61 12.84 8.86
N TYR A 272 0.42 12.71 9.43
CA TYR A 272 0.19 11.90 10.62
C TYR A 272 -0.87 10.84 10.37
N TRP A 273 -0.48 9.57 10.44
CA TRP A 273 -1.33 8.44 10.09
C TRP A 273 -1.30 7.37 11.16
N SER A 274 -2.42 6.66 11.31
CA SER A 274 -2.49 5.51 12.21
C SER A 274 -3.52 4.47 11.75
N GLY A 275 -3.29 3.22 12.14
CA GLY A 275 -4.19 2.11 11.85
C GLY A 275 -3.96 0.96 12.82
N GLN A 276 -4.88 0.00 12.83
CA GLN A 276 -4.73 -1.20 13.64
C GLN A 276 -3.86 -2.24 12.93
N SER A 277 -3.24 -3.10 13.73
CA SER A 277 -2.65 -4.38 13.34
C SER A 277 -3.03 -5.42 14.41
N GLN A 278 -2.86 -6.70 14.13
CA GLN A 278 -3.05 -7.78 15.11
C GLN A 278 -2.20 -7.59 16.37
N ASN A 279 -1.10 -6.84 16.25
CA ASN A 279 -0.11 -6.67 17.30
C ASN A 279 -0.19 -5.32 18.02
N GLY A 280 -1.11 -4.42 17.65
CA GLY A 280 -1.22 -3.08 18.24
C GLY A 280 -1.57 -2.00 17.21
N THR A 281 -1.40 -0.74 17.58
CA THR A 281 -1.67 0.41 16.70
C THR A 281 -0.39 0.82 16.00
N VAL A 282 -0.42 0.87 14.67
CA VAL A 282 0.70 1.29 13.84
C VAL A 282 0.58 2.79 13.55
N PHE A 283 1.70 3.50 13.57
CA PHE A 283 1.80 4.92 13.24
C PHE A 283 2.80 5.15 12.11
N MET A 284 2.47 6.08 11.22
CA MET A 284 3.39 6.63 10.24
C MET A 284 3.43 8.15 10.38
N LEU A 285 4.62 8.69 10.64
CA LEU A 285 4.88 10.12 10.72
C LEU A 285 5.77 10.50 9.53
N LEU A 286 5.23 11.29 8.62
CA LEU A 286 5.89 11.68 7.36
C LEU A 286 6.36 13.12 7.44
N ASN A 287 7.67 13.35 7.29
CA ASN A 287 8.20 14.68 7.08
C ASN A 287 8.07 15.03 5.59
N THR A 288 7.19 15.98 5.25
CA THR A 288 7.00 16.43 3.86
C THR A 288 7.86 17.62 3.49
N LEU A 289 8.75 18.06 4.37
CA LEU A 289 9.62 19.22 4.17
C LEU A 289 10.97 18.81 3.60
N ASN A 290 11.66 19.77 2.99
CA ASN A 290 13.03 19.63 2.47
C ASN A 290 14.11 19.84 3.55
N GLU A 291 13.73 19.88 4.82
CA GLU A 291 14.62 20.06 5.97
C GLU A 291 14.22 19.11 7.12
N PRO A 292 15.15 18.76 8.02
CA PRO A 292 14.81 17.96 9.20
C PRO A 292 13.72 18.63 10.05
N SER A 293 12.76 17.84 10.55
CA SER A 293 11.62 18.37 11.32
C SER A 293 11.27 17.50 12.53
N ASP A 294 10.81 18.13 13.60
CA ASP A 294 10.23 17.45 14.76
C ASP A 294 8.73 17.24 14.52
N LEU A 295 8.29 15.97 14.57
CA LEU A 295 6.88 15.60 14.39
C LEU A 295 6.29 15.20 15.75
N THR A 296 5.38 16.03 16.26
CA THR A 296 4.80 15.86 17.60
C THR A 296 3.29 15.71 17.54
N PHE A 297 2.71 14.74 18.23
CA PHE A 297 1.26 14.58 18.35
C PHE A 297 0.86 14.11 19.75
N ASN A 298 -0.38 14.40 20.13
CA ASN A 298 -1.02 13.78 21.27
C ASN A 298 -1.56 12.41 20.86
N LEU A 299 -1.26 11.37 21.65
CA LEU A 299 -1.62 9.99 21.36
C LEU A 299 -3.12 9.83 21.08
N THR A 300 -3.99 10.57 21.76
CA THR A 300 -5.46 10.48 21.59
C THR A 300 -5.98 11.20 20.35
N GLU A 301 -5.12 11.85 19.56
CA GLU A 301 -5.51 12.31 18.21
C GLU A 301 -5.74 11.12 17.28
N SER A 302 -5.07 9.97 17.53
CA SER A 302 -5.37 8.74 16.82
C SER A 302 -6.68 8.13 17.32
N PRO A 303 -7.62 7.75 16.44
CA PRO A 303 -8.85 7.08 16.84
C PRO A 303 -8.63 5.66 17.39
N TRP A 304 -7.43 5.12 17.24
CA TRP A 304 -7.05 3.77 17.67
C TRP A 304 -6.36 3.74 19.03
N ILE A 305 -6.20 4.89 19.67
CA ILE A 305 -5.58 5.02 20.98
C ILE A 305 -6.63 5.40 22.03
N ARG A 306 -6.66 4.63 23.11
CA ARG A 306 -7.47 4.91 24.29
C ARG A 306 -6.81 5.96 25.19
N ALA A 307 -7.58 6.95 25.61
CA ALA A 307 -7.19 7.91 26.64
C ALA A 307 -6.92 7.23 27.99
N GLY A 308 -6.02 7.82 28.79
CA GLY A 308 -5.67 7.32 30.13
C GLY A 308 -4.78 6.09 30.13
N ARG A 309 -4.19 5.73 28.98
CA ARG A 309 -3.30 4.57 28.82
C ARG A 309 -1.91 5.01 28.38
N ALA A 310 -0.92 4.24 28.79
CA ALA A 310 0.45 4.35 28.31
C ALA A 310 0.70 3.28 27.23
N TYR A 311 1.60 3.55 26.28
CA TYR A 311 1.86 2.64 25.16
C TYR A 311 3.35 2.38 24.99
N SER A 312 3.76 1.11 24.94
CA SER A 312 5.13 0.75 24.59
C SER A 312 5.37 1.07 23.12
N VAL A 313 6.49 1.71 22.79
CA VAL A 313 6.83 2.16 21.44
C VAL A 313 7.90 1.25 20.86
N ARG A 314 7.60 0.61 19.72
CA ARG A 314 8.59 -0.08 18.89
C ARG A 314 8.81 0.70 17.61
N ASP A 315 10.06 1.00 17.27
CA ASP A 315 10.43 1.60 15.99
C ASP A 315 10.69 0.48 14.97
N LEU A 316 9.96 0.53 13.85
CA LEU A 316 9.95 -0.52 12.83
C LEU A 316 11.12 -0.43 11.84
N TRP A 317 11.86 0.69 11.85
CA TRP A 317 13.05 0.88 11.02
C TRP A 317 14.32 0.58 11.79
N THR A 318 14.44 1.05 13.04
CA THR A 318 15.61 0.75 13.88
C THR A 318 15.49 -0.60 14.60
N HIS A 319 14.29 -1.20 14.59
CA HIS A 319 13.95 -2.45 15.29
C HIS A 319 14.18 -2.39 16.82
N THR A 320 14.09 -1.18 17.39
CA THR A 320 14.32 -0.93 18.82
C THR A 320 13.03 -0.65 19.59
N ASP A 321 13.02 -1.04 20.85
CA ASP A 321 11.95 -0.67 21.79
C ASP A 321 12.31 0.66 22.46
N ASN A 322 11.61 1.73 22.08
CA ASN A 322 11.89 3.12 22.47
C ASN A 322 11.06 3.55 23.70
N GLY A 323 10.97 2.67 24.69
CA GLY A 323 10.28 2.95 25.96
C GLY A 323 8.76 3.04 25.84
N THR A 324 8.16 3.90 26.66
CA THR A 324 6.70 4.03 26.78
C THR A 324 6.28 5.48 26.55
N ALA A 325 5.37 5.70 25.59
CA ALA A 325 4.75 6.99 25.34
C ALA A 325 3.55 7.20 26.29
N VAL A 326 3.44 8.43 26.81
CA VAL A 326 2.38 8.87 27.71
C VAL A 326 1.87 10.22 27.22
N ARG A 327 0.58 10.27 26.83
CA ARG A 327 -0.15 11.44 26.30
C ARG A 327 0.39 12.03 25.00
N ASN A 328 1.68 12.27 24.87
CA ASN A 328 2.30 12.84 23.66
C ASN A 328 3.46 11.96 23.20
N PHE A 329 3.77 12.09 21.92
CA PHE A 329 4.95 11.52 21.30
C PHE A 329 5.59 12.57 20.38
N THR A 330 6.91 12.64 20.40
CA THR A 330 7.70 13.46 19.47
C THR A 330 8.75 12.58 18.80
N ALA A 331 8.70 12.53 17.47
CA ALA A 331 9.84 12.10 16.67
C ALA A 331 10.71 13.31 16.40
N HIS A 332 11.97 13.26 16.84
CA HIS A 332 12.92 14.36 16.68
C HIS A 332 13.73 14.23 15.39
N ALA A 333 14.00 15.37 14.75
CA ALA A 333 14.90 15.50 13.62
C ALA A 333 14.65 14.47 12.50
N VAL A 334 13.37 14.22 12.16
CA VAL A 334 13.00 13.35 11.04
C VAL A 334 13.59 13.96 9.77
N PRO A 335 14.42 13.22 9.00
CA PRO A 335 15.10 13.76 7.81
C PRO A 335 14.13 14.38 6.79
N PRO A 336 14.63 15.24 5.88
CA PRO A 336 13.85 15.71 4.73
C PRO A 336 13.20 14.53 4.00
N HIS A 337 11.90 14.62 3.73
CA HIS A 337 11.15 13.54 3.08
C HIS A 337 11.24 12.17 3.76
N GLY A 338 11.67 12.14 5.03
CA GLY A 338 11.83 10.95 5.83
C GLY A 338 10.56 10.53 6.55
N VAL A 339 10.58 9.31 7.08
CA VAL A 339 9.45 8.69 7.76
C VAL A 339 9.88 8.05 9.08
N VAL A 340 8.97 8.11 10.06
CA VAL A 340 9.01 7.27 11.25
C VAL A 340 7.84 6.30 11.21
N ALA A 341 8.12 5.01 11.40
CA ALA A 341 7.13 3.94 11.42
C ALA A 341 7.17 3.26 12.80
N LEU A 342 6.07 3.31 13.55
CA LEU A 342 6.02 2.82 14.92
C LEU A 342 4.92 1.78 15.11
N LEU A 343 5.14 0.82 15.99
CA LEU A 343 4.10 -0.04 16.54
C LEU A 343 3.94 0.26 18.03
N LEU A 344 2.76 0.76 18.40
CA LEU A 344 2.38 1.05 19.77
C LEU A 344 1.49 -0.07 20.31
N LYS A 345 1.84 -0.58 21.49
CA LYS A 345 1.05 -1.60 22.21
C LYS A 345 0.62 -1.05 23.55
N ASP A 346 -0.61 -1.36 23.97
CA ASP A 346 -1.11 -0.96 25.27
C ASP A 346 -0.20 -1.53 26.38
N ALA A 347 0.39 -0.63 27.17
CA ALA A 347 1.34 -0.94 28.23
C ALA A 347 0.76 -0.73 29.64
N GLY A 348 -0.55 -0.52 29.75
CA GLY A 348 -1.23 -0.32 31.03
C GLY A 348 -1.78 1.09 31.23
N ASP A 349 -2.21 1.36 32.45
CA ASP A 349 -2.71 2.68 32.83
C ASP A 349 -1.56 3.70 32.82
N GLU A 350 -1.91 4.96 32.59
CA GLU A 350 -1.00 6.07 32.81
C GLU A 350 -0.36 6.00 34.21
N PRO A 351 0.95 6.33 34.35
CA PRO A 351 1.58 6.39 35.66
C PRO A 351 0.87 7.38 36.60
N ALA A 352 0.86 7.07 37.89
CA ALA A 352 0.33 7.99 38.90
C ALA A 352 1.15 9.31 38.93
N GLY A 353 0.53 10.40 39.38
CA GLY A 353 1.20 11.69 39.55
C GLY A 353 1.33 12.55 38.29
N LEU A 354 0.70 12.17 37.16
CA LEU A 354 0.66 13.01 35.96
C LEU A 354 -0.30 14.20 36.04
N PHE A 355 -1.18 14.20 37.04
CA PHE A 355 -1.97 15.34 37.44
C PHE A 355 -1.53 15.76 38.84
N PRO A 356 -1.50 17.07 39.15
CA PRO A 356 -1.34 17.49 40.53
C PRO A 356 -2.50 16.93 41.34
N GLU A 357 -2.20 16.22 42.44
CA GLU A 357 -3.20 15.61 43.35
C GLU A 357 -4.29 16.60 43.78
N CYS A 358 -3.96 17.89 43.74
CA CYS A 358 -4.85 18.99 44.01
C CYS A 358 -4.79 20.07 42.92
N SER A 359 -5.64 19.96 41.90
CA SER A 359 -5.71 20.95 40.81
C SER A 359 -6.68 22.11 41.10
N VAL A 360 -7.51 21.99 42.14
CA VAL A 360 -8.47 23.03 42.57
C VAL A 360 -7.96 23.77 43.80
N TRP A 361 -8.07 25.10 43.78
CA TRP A 361 -7.52 26.01 44.79
C TRP A 361 -8.19 25.92 46.18
N ILE A 362 -9.32 25.21 46.29
CA ILE A 362 -10.09 25.10 47.53
C ILE A 362 -10.43 23.64 47.85
N GLN A 363 -10.34 23.28 49.13
CA GLN A 363 -10.85 22.03 49.72
C GLN A 363 -10.25 20.68 49.24
N CYS A 364 -9.04 20.64 48.69
CA CYS A 364 -8.37 19.35 48.53
C CYS A 364 -8.05 18.69 49.87
N THR A 365 -8.34 17.41 49.95
CA THR A 365 -8.09 16.57 51.11
C THR A 365 -7.48 15.26 50.63
N ASP A 366 -6.38 14.85 51.27
CA ASP A 366 -5.74 13.55 51.08
C ASP A 366 -6.67 12.43 51.60
N LYS A 367 -6.40 11.17 51.25
CA LYS A 367 -7.16 9.97 51.65
C LYS A 367 -7.34 9.84 53.17
N ASN A 368 -6.45 10.44 53.96
CA ASN A 368 -6.53 10.49 55.42
C ASN A 368 -7.35 11.69 55.95
N GLY A 369 -7.95 12.50 55.08
CA GLY A 369 -8.73 13.70 55.44
C GLY A 369 -7.88 14.95 55.69
N THR A 370 -6.56 14.90 55.48
CA THR A 370 -5.67 16.06 55.68
C THR A 370 -5.80 17.02 54.50
N ARG A 371 -5.99 18.31 54.79
CA ARG A 371 -6.04 19.34 53.75
C ARG A 371 -4.66 19.49 53.11
N VAL A 372 -4.52 19.12 51.86
CA VAL A 372 -3.34 19.38 51.02
C VAL A 372 -3.58 20.69 50.29
N GLY A 373 -2.77 21.72 50.58
CA GLY A 373 -2.95 23.05 50.00
C GLY A 373 -2.80 23.02 48.48
N GLY A 374 -3.78 23.58 47.75
CA GLY A 374 -3.62 23.83 46.32
C GLY A 374 -2.62 24.96 46.08
N ASN A 375 -1.87 24.90 44.97
CA ASN A 375 -0.96 25.97 44.56
C ASN A 375 -1.72 27.30 44.49
N ARG A 376 -1.40 28.25 45.39
CA ARG A 376 -1.93 29.61 45.31
C ARG A 376 -1.17 30.38 44.23
N PRO A 377 -1.83 31.07 43.30
CA PRO A 377 -1.15 31.96 42.36
C PRO A 377 -0.59 33.25 43.01
N PHE A 378 -0.88 33.47 44.30
CA PHE A 378 -0.64 34.76 44.98
C PHE A 378 -0.27 34.61 46.48
N ASP A 379 0.64 33.70 46.83
CA ASP A 379 1.39 33.87 48.09
C ASP A 379 2.79 34.45 47.73
N PRO A 380 3.29 35.46 48.47
CA PRO A 380 4.47 36.27 48.13
C PRO A 380 5.80 35.53 48.16
#